data_AF-A0A956DB17-F1
#
_entry.id   AF-A0A956DB17-F1
#
_cell.length_a   1.000
_cell.length_b   1.000
_cell.length_c   1.000
_cell.angle_alpha   90.00
_cell.angle_beta   90.00
_cell.angle_gamma   90.00
#
_symmetry.space_group_name_H-M   'P 1'
#
loop_
_entity.id
_entity.type
_entity.pdbx_description
1 polymer ?
#
loop_
_entity_poly.entity_id
_entity_poly.type
_entity_poly.pdbx_seq_one_letter_code
_entity_poly.pdbx_strand_id
1 'polypeptide(L)'
;FTESNEQPPSGGNNSDCAENSLDALYAAATQCPWREGATRMVVHVTDDTFAEAPSSLSAGPVQHSYIETLSALTGREIRVGAFATPSPGNECALGPTPLAGQGFHESYGAQTAIPVATGGRAWNLRDVRSGTLDMATAISELIEDEYCTLY
;
A
#
# COMPACT_ATOMS: atom_id res chain seq x y z
N PHE A 1 -7.07 -15.74 4.88
CA PHE A 1 -5.85 -14.97 5.19
C PHE A 1 -4.67 -15.89 4.95
N THR A 2 -3.68 -15.45 4.19
CA THR A 2 -2.43 -16.21 4.01
C THR A 2 -1.68 -16.22 5.34
N GLU A 3 -1.36 -17.42 5.84
CA GLU A 3 -0.69 -17.61 7.15
C GLU A 3 0.85 -17.62 7.01
N SER A 4 1.37 -17.49 5.79
CA SER A 4 2.79 -17.60 5.44
C SER A 4 3.25 -16.47 4.51
N ASN A 5 4.57 -16.28 4.41
CA ASN A 5 5.25 -15.41 3.42
C ASN A 5 5.25 -16.02 2.00
N GLU A 6 4.31 -16.90 1.72
CA GLU A 6 4.20 -17.56 0.42
C GLU A 6 3.58 -16.59 -0.58
N GLN A 7 4.29 -16.33 -1.68
CA GLN A 7 3.83 -15.54 -2.80
C GLN A 7 2.89 -16.38 -3.68
N PRO A 8 1.58 -16.06 -3.76
CA PRO A 8 0.73 -16.65 -4.78
C PRO A 8 1.06 -15.98 -6.13
N PRO A 9 1.20 -16.71 -7.26
CA PRO A 9 1.07 -18.15 -7.50
C PRO A 9 2.41 -18.92 -7.60
N SER A 10 3.55 -18.29 -7.26
CA SER A 10 4.88 -18.88 -7.46
C SER A 10 5.28 -19.90 -6.38
N GLY A 11 4.63 -19.86 -5.21
CA GLY A 11 4.96 -20.73 -4.07
C GLY A 11 6.34 -20.43 -3.45
N GLY A 12 6.93 -19.28 -3.79
CA GLY A 12 8.20 -18.81 -3.24
C GLY A 12 8.01 -17.87 -2.06
N ASN A 13 9.06 -17.69 -1.26
CA ASN A 13 9.13 -16.67 -0.21
C ASN A 13 10.25 -15.69 -0.57
N ASN A 14 10.10 -14.41 -0.23
CA ASN A 14 11.25 -13.50 -0.20
C ASN A 14 11.99 -13.63 1.15
N SER A 15 13.24 -13.15 1.21
CA SER A 15 14.00 -13.09 2.46
C SER A 15 14.04 -11.69 3.08
N ASP A 16 13.50 -10.71 2.35
CA ASP A 16 13.48 -9.30 2.76
C ASP A 16 12.25 -9.03 3.61
N CYS A 17 12.37 -8.07 4.52
CA CYS A 17 11.22 -7.59 5.30
C CYS A 17 10.47 -6.45 4.63
N ALA A 18 11.10 -5.81 3.64
CA ALA A 18 10.48 -4.75 2.89
C ALA A 18 9.94 -5.32 1.58
N GLU A 19 8.74 -4.90 1.22
CA GLU A 19 8.07 -5.37 0.01
C GLU A 19 8.23 -4.40 -1.16
N ASN A 20 8.01 -4.90 -2.39
CA ASN A 20 8.05 -4.06 -3.59
C ASN A 20 6.72 -3.33 -3.85
N SER A 21 6.14 -2.73 -2.82
CA SER A 21 4.82 -2.07 -2.91
C SER A 21 4.84 -0.83 -3.81
N LEU A 22 5.94 -0.09 -3.85
CA LEU A 22 6.03 1.14 -4.65
C LEU A 22 5.97 0.85 -6.15
N ASP A 23 6.69 -0.16 -6.64
CA ASP A 23 6.63 -0.54 -8.06
C ASP A 23 5.24 -1.07 -8.42
N ALA A 24 4.58 -1.82 -7.54
CA ALA A 24 3.22 -2.30 -7.76
C ALA A 24 2.21 -1.16 -7.86
N LEU A 25 2.30 -0.16 -6.97
CA LEU A 25 1.44 1.03 -7.00
C LEU A 25 1.73 1.92 -8.22
N TYR A 26 3.00 2.08 -8.59
CA TYR A 26 3.39 2.81 -9.79
C TYR A 26 2.86 2.11 -11.05
N ALA A 27 2.94 0.79 -11.13
CA ALA A 27 2.38 0.01 -12.23
C ALA A 27 0.84 0.13 -12.28
N ALA A 28 0.16 0.09 -11.13
CA ALA A 28 -1.28 0.34 -11.06
C ALA A 28 -1.62 1.75 -11.59
N ALA A 29 -0.78 2.74 -11.32
CA ALA A 29 -0.97 4.09 -11.85
C ALA A 29 -0.72 4.18 -13.35
N THR A 30 0.34 3.58 -13.86
CA THR A 30 0.80 3.85 -15.24
C THR A 30 0.30 2.84 -16.27
N GLN A 31 0.06 1.59 -15.86
CA GLN A 31 -0.18 0.47 -16.76
C GLN A 31 -1.61 -0.08 -16.70
N CYS A 32 -2.33 0.11 -15.58
CA CYS A 32 -3.72 -0.32 -15.48
C CYS A 32 -4.59 0.48 -16.48
N PRO A 33 -5.41 -0.19 -17.31
CA PRO A 33 -6.28 0.47 -18.28
C PRO A 33 -7.53 1.04 -17.61
N TRP A 34 -7.35 2.01 -16.72
CA TRP A 34 -8.45 2.70 -16.04
C TRP A 34 -9.43 3.30 -17.05
N ARG A 35 -10.73 3.05 -16.85
CA ARG A 35 -11.77 3.64 -17.68
C ARG A 35 -11.76 5.16 -17.56
N GLU A 36 -12.02 5.83 -18.67
CA GLU A 36 -12.22 7.28 -18.69
C GLU A 36 -13.48 7.65 -17.89
N GLY A 37 -13.40 8.75 -17.12
CA GLY A 37 -14.50 9.24 -16.28
C GLY A 37 -14.91 8.33 -15.12
N ALA A 38 -14.20 7.22 -14.88
CA ALA A 38 -14.46 6.35 -13.74
C ALA A 38 -13.63 6.77 -12.52
N THR A 39 -14.21 6.59 -11.34
CA THR A 39 -13.49 6.43 -10.07
C THR A 39 -12.31 5.47 -10.24
N ARG A 40 -11.13 5.89 -9.77
CA ARG A 40 -9.93 5.04 -9.77
C ARG A 40 -9.50 4.81 -8.34
N MET A 41 -9.55 3.56 -7.92
CA MET A 41 -9.21 3.17 -6.55
C MET A 41 -8.33 1.94 -6.55
N VAL A 42 -7.27 1.99 -5.77
CA VAL A 42 -6.42 0.85 -5.45
C VAL A 42 -6.64 0.48 -3.99
N VAL A 43 -6.94 -0.78 -3.74
CA VAL A 43 -6.86 -1.36 -2.39
C VAL A 43 -5.50 -2.05 -2.27
N HIS A 44 -4.65 -1.51 -1.40
CA HIS A 44 -3.35 -2.08 -1.09
C HIS A 44 -3.39 -2.75 0.28
N VAL A 45 -2.80 -3.94 0.40
CA VAL A 45 -2.80 -4.71 1.65
C VAL A 45 -1.37 -5.18 1.90
N THR A 46 -0.84 -4.88 3.07
CA THR A 46 0.53 -5.25 3.48
C THR A 46 0.64 -5.31 4.99
N ASP A 47 1.35 -6.29 5.55
CA ASP A 47 1.75 -6.27 6.95
C ASP A 47 3.19 -5.78 7.18
N ASP A 48 3.89 -5.43 6.10
CA ASP A 48 5.29 -5.00 6.10
C ASP A 48 5.48 -3.60 5.49
N THR A 49 6.71 -3.08 5.67
CA THR A 49 7.18 -1.84 5.05
C THR A 49 7.45 -2.03 3.56
N PHE A 50 7.89 -0.98 2.86
CA PHE A 50 8.30 -1.06 1.45
C PHE A 50 9.75 -0.63 1.25
N ALA A 51 10.32 -1.07 0.14
CA ALA A 51 11.59 -0.59 -0.35
C ALA A 51 11.37 0.46 -1.46
N GLU A 52 12.32 1.37 -1.63
CA GLU A 52 12.29 2.40 -2.69
C GLU A 52 13.58 2.41 -3.50
N ALA A 53 13.52 2.86 -4.76
CA ALA A 53 14.72 3.04 -5.57
C ALA A 53 15.72 4.01 -4.89
N PRO A 54 17.03 3.75 -4.94
CA PRO A 54 17.73 2.73 -5.75
C PRO A 54 18.02 1.42 -4.99
N SER A 55 17.24 1.07 -3.96
CA SER A 55 17.45 -0.18 -3.22
C SER A 55 17.18 -1.42 -4.08
N SER A 56 17.55 -2.59 -3.56
CA SER A 56 17.29 -3.88 -4.21
C SER A 56 16.78 -4.86 -3.18
N LEU A 57 15.77 -5.63 -3.58
CA LEU A 57 15.25 -6.77 -2.86
C LEU A 57 15.87 -8.05 -3.43
N SER A 58 15.71 -9.17 -2.74
CA SER A 58 16.12 -10.50 -3.20
C SER A 58 15.57 -10.87 -4.58
N ALA A 59 14.39 -10.33 -4.94
CA ALA A 59 13.76 -10.52 -6.25
C ALA A 59 14.31 -9.59 -7.36
N GLY A 60 15.08 -8.56 -7.02
CA GLY A 60 15.64 -7.61 -7.99
C GLY A 60 15.65 -6.15 -7.52
N PRO A 61 16.10 -5.23 -8.38
CA PRO A 61 16.13 -3.81 -8.08
C PRO A 61 14.72 -3.23 -7.97
N VAL A 62 14.51 -2.33 -7.00
CA VAL A 62 13.31 -1.49 -6.91
C VAL A 62 13.44 -0.37 -7.93
N GLN A 63 12.41 -0.16 -8.73
CA GLN A 63 12.46 0.73 -9.90
C GLN A 63 12.03 2.16 -9.59
N HIS A 64 11.13 2.34 -8.62
CA HIS A 64 10.51 3.63 -8.34
C HIS A 64 10.73 4.10 -6.90
N SER A 65 10.90 5.42 -6.76
CA SER A 65 10.96 6.10 -5.48
C SER A 65 9.56 6.38 -4.93
N TYR A 66 9.49 6.75 -3.64
CA TYR A 66 8.23 7.15 -3.02
C TYR A 66 7.58 8.35 -3.74
N ILE A 67 8.40 9.35 -4.10
CA ILE A 67 7.92 10.59 -4.73
C ILE A 67 7.40 10.34 -6.15
N GLU A 68 8.08 9.51 -6.93
CA GLU A 68 7.63 9.13 -8.28
C GLU A 68 6.30 8.40 -8.23
N THR A 69 6.17 7.45 -7.30
CA THR A 69 4.95 6.68 -7.07
C THR A 69 3.80 7.58 -6.65
N LEU A 70 4.03 8.46 -5.67
CA LEU A 70 3.02 9.40 -5.21
C LEU A 70 2.58 10.37 -6.32
N SER A 71 3.53 10.86 -7.12
CA SER A 71 3.24 11.74 -8.26
C SER A 71 2.43 11.04 -9.35
N ALA A 72 2.73 9.76 -9.64
CA ALA A 72 1.98 8.98 -10.62
C ALA A 72 0.53 8.71 -10.18
N LEU A 73 0.33 8.38 -8.89
CA LEU A 73 -1.00 8.15 -8.32
C LEU A 73 -1.84 9.43 -8.32
N THR A 74 -1.30 10.51 -7.74
CA THR A 74 -2.00 11.79 -7.64
C THR A 74 -2.26 12.41 -9.01
N GLY A 75 -1.29 12.35 -9.93
CA GLY A 75 -1.44 12.88 -11.29
C GLY A 75 -2.49 12.16 -12.15
N ARG A 76 -2.95 10.97 -11.73
CA ARG A 76 -4.06 10.23 -12.35
C ARG A 76 -5.30 10.14 -11.48
N GLU A 77 -5.34 10.90 -10.39
CA GLU A 77 -6.48 10.96 -9.46
C GLU A 77 -6.85 9.56 -8.93
N ILE A 78 -5.84 8.74 -8.63
CA ILE A 78 -6.03 7.38 -8.12
C ILE A 78 -6.01 7.42 -6.60
N ARG A 79 -7.12 7.05 -5.97
CA ARG A 79 -7.26 6.94 -4.52
C ARG A 79 -6.67 5.62 -4.02
N VAL A 80 -5.90 5.66 -2.93
CA VAL A 80 -5.33 4.45 -2.31
C VAL A 80 -5.98 4.19 -0.96
N GLY A 81 -6.72 3.10 -0.86
CA GLY A 81 -7.13 2.50 0.42
C GLY A 81 -6.09 1.48 0.87
N ALA A 82 -5.45 1.70 2.02
CA ALA A 82 -4.40 0.80 2.52
C ALA A 82 -4.85 0.05 3.77
N PHE A 83 -4.85 -1.28 3.72
CA PHE A 83 -4.91 -2.11 4.92
C PHE A 83 -3.48 -2.49 5.30
N ALA A 84 -2.86 -1.64 6.12
CA ALA A 84 -1.45 -1.72 6.48
C ALA A 84 -1.28 -2.00 7.97
N THR A 85 -0.21 -2.69 8.36
CA THR A 85 0.19 -2.78 9.77
C THR A 85 0.79 -1.43 10.22
N PRO A 86 0.30 -0.80 11.31
CA PRO A 86 0.88 0.43 11.84
C PRO A 86 2.23 0.15 12.52
N SER A 87 3.07 1.18 12.64
CA SER A 87 4.36 1.07 13.31
C SER A 87 4.19 0.80 14.83
N PRO A 88 5.00 -0.09 15.45
CA PRO A 88 5.91 -1.04 14.82
C PRO A 88 5.17 -2.23 14.18
N GLY A 89 5.74 -2.76 13.10
CA GLY A 89 5.28 -3.99 12.46
C GLY A 89 5.61 -5.25 13.27
N ASN A 90 5.25 -6.41 12.70
CA ASN A 90 5.55 -7.70 13.31
C ASN A 90 6.99 -8.14 13.02
N GLU A 91 7.41 -9.29 13.55
CA GLU A 91 8.70 -9.88 13.16
C GLU A 91 8.64 -10.43 11.74
N CYS A 92 9.62 -10.04 10.94
CA CYS A 92 9.97 -10.68 9.67
C CYS A 92 11.18 -11.60 9.88
N ALA A 93 11.66 -12.24 8.81
CA ALA A 93 12.81 -13.15 8.86
C ALA A 93 14.13 -12.51 9.39
N LEU A 94 14.24 -11.18 9.36
CA LEU A 94 15.44 -10.44 9.80
C LEU A 94 15.24 -9.67 11.12
N GLY A 95 14.08 -9.79 11.77
CA GLY A 95 13.77 -9.12 13.05
C GLY A 95 12.55 -8.19 12.98
N PRO A 96 12.37 -7.27 13.93
CA PRO A 96 11.22 -6.37 13.94
C PRO A 96 11.29 -5.34 12.81
N THR A 97 10.14 -4.95 12.26
CA THR A 97 10.00 -3.85 11.29
C THR A 97 9.51 -2.56 12.00
N PRO A 98 10.42 -1.75 12.59
CA PRO A 98 10.01 -0.64 13.46
C PRO A 98 9.19 0.45 12.76
N LEU A 99 9.27 0.53 11.43
CA LEU A 99 8.69 1.58 10.59
C LEU A 99 7.70 1.01 9.55
N ALA A 100 7.01 -0.09 9.86
CA ALA A 100 6.07 -0.74 8.93
C ALA A 100 4.91 0.18 8.48
N GLY A 101 4.51 1.13 9.31
CA GLY A 101 3.44 2.07 9.01
C GLY A 101 3.87 3.28 8.17
N GLN A 102 5.17 3.53 7.98
CA GLN A 102 5.61 4.73 7.26
C GLN A 102 5.17 4.69 5.80
N GLY A 103 4.68 5.81 5.29
CA GLY A 103 4.11 5.94 3.95
C GLY A 103 2.67 5.44 3.83
N PHE A 104 2.15 4.69 4.80
CA PHE A 104 0.75 4.25 4.85
C PHE A 104 -0.05 4.95 5.94
N HIS A 105 0.35 4.76 7.20
CA HIS A 105 -0.25 5.39 8.40
C HIS A 105 0.47 6.68 8.78
N GLU A 106 1.80 6.70 8.64
CA GLU A 106 2.62 7.85 8.98
C GLU A 106 3.25 8.49 7.72
N SER A 107 3.69 9.74 7.83
CA SER A 107 4.49 10.38 6.78
C SER A 107 5.74 9.58 6.46
N TYR A 108 6.17 9.64 5.20
CA TYR A 108 7.44 9.08 4.75
C TYR A 108 8.44 10.22 4.59
N GLY A 109 9.33 10.42 5.57
CA GLY A 109 10.18 11.61 5.62
C GLY A 109 9.37 12.90 5.73
N ALA A 110 9.51 13.81 4.77
CA ALA A 110 8.76 15.07 4.70
C ALA A 110 7.44 14.94 3.91
N GLN A 111 7.12 13.75 3.41
CA GLN A 111 6.07 13.52 2.44
C GLN A 111 4.86 12.92 3.14
N THR A 112 3.69 13.44 2.81
CA THR A 112 2.41 12.90 3.29
C THR A 112 2.26 11.43 2.91
N ALA A 113 1.68 10.63 3.79
CA ALA A 113 1.37 9.23 3.54
C ALA A 113 0.53 9.06 2.26
N ILE A 114 0.79 7.99 1.49
CA ILE A 114 0.14 7.74 0.19
C ILE A 114 -1.40 7.76 0.31
N PRO A 115 -2.03 7.06 1.27
CA PRO A 115 -3.48 7.08 1.38
C PRO A 115 -4.03 8.50 1.60
N VAL A 116 -3.42 9.26 2.49
CA VAL A 116 -3.86 10.64 2.77
C VAL A 116 -3.67 11.56 1.55
N ALA A 117 -2.50 11.49 0.91
CA ALA A 117 -2.15 12.35 -0.22
C ALA A 117 -2.99 12.06 -1.48
N THR A 118 -3.57 10.87 -1.58
CA THR A 118 -4.43 10.45 -2.69
C THR A 118 -5.93 10.58 -2.38
N GLY A 119 -6.31 11.15 -1.24
CA GLY A 119 -7.72 11.23 -0.82
C GLY A 119 -8.32 9.87 -0.42
N GLY A 120 -7.47 8.89 -0.11
CA GLY A 120 -7.83 7.61 0.44
C GLY A 120 -7.67 7.54 1.97
N ARG A 121 -7.52 6.33 2.50
CA ARG A 121 -7.41 6.07 3.95
C ARG A 121 -6.57 4.84 4.23
N ALA A 122 -5.87 4.85 5.38
CA ALA A 122 -5.23 3.66 5.92
C ALA A 122 -6.06 3.07 7.06
N TRP A 123 -6.16 1.75 7.11
CA TRP A 123 -6.76 0.99 8.20
C TRP A 123 -5.72 0.02 8.77
N ASN A 124 -5.83 -0.22 10.06
CA ASN A 124 -4.97 -1.16 10.76
C ASN A 124 -5.34 -2.59 10.35
N LEU A 125 -4.43 -3.26 9.65
CA LEU A 125 -4.62 -4.63 9.18
C LEU A 125 -4.89 -5.61 10.34
N ARG A 126 -4.37 -5.34 11.54
CA ARG A 126 -4.62 -6.17 12.73
C ARG A 126 -6.10 -6.19 13.12
N ASP A 127 -6.81 -5.09 12.91
CA ASP A 127 -8.24 -5.01 13.22
C ASP A 127 -9.09 -5.82 12.24
N VAL A 128 -8.62 -5.96 10.98
CA VAL A 128 -9.23 -6.87 10.02
C VAL A 128 -9.00 -8.32 10.45
N ARG A 129 -7.77 -8.65 10.86
CA ARG A 129 -7.42 -10.02 11.31
C ARG A 129 -8.16 -10.43 12.58
N SER A 130 -8.42 -9.50 13.50
CA SER A 130 -9.20 -9.76 14.71
C SER A 130 -10.71 -9.78 14.49
N GLY A 131 -11.18 -9.35 13.31
CA GLY A 131 -12.60 -9.19 13.01
C GLY A 131 -13.24 -7.93 13.62
N THR A 132 -12.43 -7.03 14.18
CA THR A 132 -12.89 -5.72 14.69
C THR A 132 -13.25 -4.76 13.54
N LEU A 133 -12.60 -4.91 12.39
CA LEU A 133 -12.85 -4.14 11.17
C LEU A 133 -13.28 -5.06 10.03
N ASP A 134 -14.45 -4.81 9.48
CA ASP A 134 -14.88 -5.48 8.25
C ASP A 134 -14.29 -4.77 7.01
N MET A 135 -13.46 -5.49 6.26
CA MET A 135 -12.75 -4.95 5.09
C MET A 135 -13.71 -4.51 3.98
N ALA A 136 -14.80 -5.25 3.76
CA ALA A 136 -15.78 -4.93 2.72
C ALA A 136 -16.53 -3.63 3.04
N THR A 137 -16.91 -3.44 4.30
CA THR A 137 -17.53 -2.22 4.82
C THR A 137 -16.58 -1.04 4.66
N ALA A 138 -15.32 -1.17 5.09
CA ALA A 138 -14.31 -0.12 4.96
C ALA A 138 -14.07 0.31 3.50
N ILE A 139 -14.03 -0.65 2.57
CA ILE A 139 -13.90 -0.35 1.13
C ILE A 139 -15.15 0.36 0.60
N SER A 140 -16.35 -0.06 1.02
CA SER A 140 -17.61 0.56 0.60
C SER A 140 -17.69 2.01 1.06
N GLU A 141 -17.34 2.30 2.32
CA GLU A 141 -17.26 3.66 2.85
C GLU A 141 -16.26 4.53 2.08
N LEU A 142 -15.09 3.98 1.72
CA LEU A 142 -14.10 4.71 0.95
C LEU A 142 -14.61 5.11 -0.45
N ILE A 143 -15.41 4.24 -1.08
CA ILE A 143 -16.04 4.52 -2.37
C ILE A 143 -17.12 5.60 -2.19
N GLU A 144 -17.91 5.54 -1.13
CA GLU A 144 -18.96 6.51 -0.85
C GLU A 144 -18.41 7.92 -0.55
N ASP A 145 -17.32 8.02 0.21
CA ASP A 145 -16.64 9.29 0.53
C ASP A 145 -16.18 10.07 -0.71
N GLU A 146 -15.91 9.38 -1.84
CA GLU A 146 -15.60 10.03 -3.12
C GLU A 146 -16.76 10.83 -3.68
N TYR A 147 -17.98 10.29 -3.65
CA TYR A 147 -19.15 10.99 -4.17
C TYR A 147 -19.46 12.27 -3.38
N CYS A 148 -18.96 12.38 -2.16
CA CYS A 148 -19.10 13.56 -1.31
C CYS A 148 -17.98 14.60 -1.49
N THR A 149 -16.90 14.29 -2.23
CA THR A 149 -15.82 15.23 -2.56
C THR A 149 -15.95 15.70 -4.00
N LEU A 150 -16.70 16.77 -4.23
CA LEU A 150 -16.71 17.48 -5.53
C LEU A 150 -15.38 18.25 -5.67
N TYR A 151 -14.61 17.95 -6.72
CA TYR A 151 -13.45 18.74 -7.15
C TYR A 151 -13.89 19.95 -8.00
#